data_AF-A0A813GLK6-F1
#
_entry.id   AF-A0A813GLK6-F1
#
_cell.length_a   1.000
_cell.length_b   1.000
_cell.length_c   1.000
_cell.angle_alpha   90.00
_cell.angle_beta   90.00
_cell.angle_gamma   90.00
#
_symmetry.space_group_name_H-M   'P 1'
#
loop_
_entity.id
_entity.type
_entity.pdbx_description
1 polymer ?
#
loop_
_entity_poly.entity_id
_entity_poly.type
_entity_poly.pdbx_seq_one_letter_code
_entity_poly.pdbx_strand_id
1 'polypeptide(L)'
;QSCMGSTKMTRACGRGPQPIACSFSAWHAWSECSATCGEGRRTRSRRIDVEAKSGGEPCLGATTATETCTLLPCKATGCQVSAWTDWGGCQESDAVGAETGHLQQFRHRRIISAPGPGGSPCPPGLQETAGCPRPQAQDCFISGWSLWSACDKICGGGQKMRRRELKEPSSSGGSCGNHSLESIQPCNTGPCATSEPSDCALSSWSDWSDCPARCGEGSKKRSRKVLQLASAEGKACEGPLQELAPCLLQHCNMVDCRWADWADWSDCSCECGGGTKRRSRAVAEAPRNGGARCLPQAMEEAFPCNTQLCGVGCVDGRWSAWGAWTSCSATCSSSFRSRSRNLDVQPSSCGSPASGPRDQYDVCSHLPPCLEDVDCALAPWGDWSQTVPGSNPGPPLFIP
;
A
#
# COMPACT_ATOMS: atom_id res chain seq x y z
N GLN A 1 19.20 -66.58 51.34
CA GLN A 1 19.26 -65.21 50.80
C GLN A 1 20.72 -64.85 50.63
N SER A 2 21.11 -64.37 49.46
CA SER A 2 22.50 -64.04 49.16
C SER A 2 22.85 -62.67 49.74
N CYS A 3 23.82 -62.60 50.65
CA CYS A 3 24.39 -61.34 51.09
C CYS A 3 25.28 -60.78 49.97
N MET A 4 25.05 -59.53 49.55
CA MET A 4 25.98 -58.79 48.70
C MET A 4 26.57 -57.62 49.50
N GLY A 5 27.90 -57.52 49.57
CA GLY A 5 28.58 -56.49 50.34
C GLY A 5 30.08 -56.37 50.05
N SER A 6 30.62 -55.17 50.33
CA SER A 6 32.04 -54.84 50.19
C SER A 6 32.88 -55.38 51.36
N THR A 7 34.10 -55.86 51.10
CA THR A 7 35.06 -56.35 52.11
C THR A 7 35.78 -55.24 52.89
N LYS A 8 35.34 -53.98 52.75
CA LYS A 8 35.80 -52.84 53.54
C LYS A 8 34.61 -52.20 54.28
N MET A 9 34.77 -52.00 55.59
CA MET A 9 33.79 -51.35 56.47
C MET A 9 34.29 -49.96 56.85
N THR A 10 33.41 -48.96 56.74
CA THR A 10 33.59 -47.65 57.37
C THR A 10 32.41 -47.42 58.31
N ARG A 11 32.69 -47.15 59.59
CA ARG A 11 31.68 -46.87 60.62
C ARG A 11 31.30 -45.39 60.60
N ALA A 12 30.00 -45.09 60.70
CA ALA A 12 29.53 -43.73 60.99
C ALA A 12 29.60 -43.44 62.50
N CYS A 13 30.11 -42.27 62.86
CA CYS A 13 30.06 -41.72 64.22
C CYS A 13 28.96 -40.64 64.26
N GLY A 14 27.87 -40.86 65.00
CA GLY A 14 26.94 -39.80 65.42
C GLY A 14 25.50 -39.88 64.86
N ARG A 15 24.58 -39.15 65.51
CA ARG A 15 23.18 -38.93 65.10
C ARG A 15 23.12 -38.64 63.61
N GLY A 16 22.18 -39.27 62.90
CA GLY A 16 21.93 -39.04 61.48
C GLY A 16 21.85 -37.54 61.14
N PRO A 17 22.15 -37.16 59.88
CA PRO A 17 22.28 -35.76 59.46
C PRO A 17 21.02 -34.97 59.82
N GLN A 18 21.20 -33.79 60.44
CA GLN A 18 20.08 -32.93 60.82
C GLN A 18 19.23 -32.52 59.60
N PRO A 19 17.91 -32.34 59.77
CA PRO A 19 17.03 -31.91 58.69
C PRO A 19 17.46 -30.55 58.16
N ILE A 20 17.76 -30.50 56.86
CA ILE A 20 18.10 -29.26 56.15
C ILE A 20 16.83 -28.81 55.45
N ALA A 21 16.24 -27.70 55.92
CA ALA A 21 15.08 -27.09 55.29
C ALA A 21 15.45 -26.45 53.94
N CYS A 22 14.53 -26.54 52.99
CA CYS A 22 14.68 -25.94 51.68
C CYS A 22 14.66 -24.40 51.77
N SER A 23 15.52 -23.72 50.99
CA SER A 23 15.54 -22.26 50.90
C SER A 23 15.55 -21.78 49.45
N PHE A 24 14.89 -20.64 49.21
CA PHE A 24 14.90 -19.98 47.91
C PHE A 24 16.06 -18.98 47.81
N SER A 25 16.57 -18.79 46.59
CA SER A 25 17.46 -17.67 46.28
C SER A 25 16.70 -16.34 46.41
N ALA A 26 17.46 -15.24 46.48
CA ALA A 26 16.89 -13.92 46.27
C ALA A 26 16.19 -13.84 44.91
N TRP A 27 15.14 -13.03 44.83
CA TRP A 27 14.49 -12.73 43.55
C TRP A 27 15.44 -11.94 42.65
N HIS A 28 15.49 -12.31 41.37
CA HIS A 28 16.05 -11.45 40.35
C HIS A 28 15.23 -10.15 40.24
N ALA A 29 15.86 -9.10 39.72
CA ALA A 29 15.17 -7.85 39.39
C ALA A 29 14.02 -8.12 38.39
N TRP A 30 13.01 -7.26 38.43
CA TRP A 30 11.94 -7.30 37.44
C TRP A 30 12.51 -7.03 36.04
N SER A 31 12.00 -7.76 35.04
CA SER A 31 12.24 -7.46 33.63
C SER A 31 11.71 -6.07 33.27
N GLU A 32 12.15 -5.56 32.13
CA GLU A 32 11.50 -4.40 31.51
C GLU A 32 10.03 -4.68 31.20
N CYS A 33 9.26 -3.61 31.04
CA CYS A 33 7.85 -3.69 30.69
C CYS A 33 7.71 -4.20 29.26
N SER A 34 6.81 -5.16 29.05
CA SER A 34 6.55 -5.75 27.73
C SER A 34 5.91 -4.77 26.74
N ALA A 35 5.42 -3.61 27.21
CA ALA A 35 4.88 -2.53 26.42
C ALA A 35 5.79 -1.30 26.52
N THR A 36 5.78 -0.45 25.48
CA THR A 36 6.55 0.81 25.43
C THR A 36 5.69 2.04 25.76
N CYS A 37 4.37 1.91 25.74
CA CYS A 37 3.37 2.88 26.21
C CYS A 37 2.09 2.12 26.63
N GLY A 38 1.25 2.73 27.47
CA GLY A 38 0.04 2.09 27.99
C GLY A 38 0.33 0.94 28.98
N GLU A 39 -0.58 -0.03 29.05
CA GLU A 39 -0.44 -1.17 29.97
C GLU A 39 0.43 -2.29 29.38
N GLY A 40 1.34 -2.84 30.17
CA GLY A 40 2.21 -3.96 29.84
C GLY A 40 2.49 -4.86 31.04
N ARG A 41 3.48 -5.75 30.94
CA ARG A 41 3.86 -6.67 32.03
C ARG A 41 5.35 -6.75 32.27
N ARG A 42 5.71 -7.08 33.50
CA ARG A 42 7.09 -7.43 33.88
C ARG A 42 7.11 -8.73 34.69
N THR A 43 8.22 -9.47 34.57
CA THR A 43 8.40 -10.78 35.22
C THR A 43 9.68 -10.82 36.02
N ARG A 44 9.71 -11.62 37.09
CA ARG A 44 10.92 -11.93 37.85
C ARG A 44 10.94 -13.40 38.27
N SER A 45 12.14 -13.95 38.44
CA SER A 45 12.35 -15.35 38.80
C SER A 45 13.25 -15.50 40.02
N ARG A 46 13.16 -16.65 40.70
CA ARG A 46 14.08 -17.12 41.74
C ARG A 46 14.20 -18.64 41.63
N ARG A 47 15.30 -19.20 42.13
CA ARG A 47 15.53 -20.65 42.15
C ARG A 47 15.52 -21.21 43.58
N ILE A 48 15.47 -22.52 43.69
CA ILE A 48 15.77 -23.21 44.95
C ILE A 48 17.29 -23.15 45.12
N ASP A 49 17.74 -22.59 46.23
CA ASP A 49 19.17 -22.40 46.54
C ASP A 49 19.69 -23.55 47.41
N VAL A 50 18.86 -24.01 48.35
CA VAL A 50 19.11 -25.21 49.16
C VAL A 50 17.92 -26.14 49.02
N GLU A 51 18.15 -27.37 48.57
CA GLU A 51 17.14 -28.42 48.52
C GLU A 51 16.92 -29.04 49.91
N ALA A 52 15.69 -29.46 50.20
CA ALA A 52 15.39 -30.18 51.43
C ALA A 52 16.14 -31.52 51.48
N LYS A 53 16.87 -31.77 52.57
CA LYS A 53 17.57 -33.04 52.82
C LYS A 53 17.30 -33.55 54.22
N SER A 54 17.40 -34.87 54.39
CA SER A 54 17.31 -35.53 55.71
C SER A 54 16.03 -35.21 56.49
N GLY A 55 14.89 -35.12 55.80
CA GLY A 55 13.59 -34.87 56.42
C GLY A 55 13.25 -33.40 56.70
N GLY A 56 14.01 -32.44 56.17
CA GLY A 56 13.70 -31.01 56.26
C GLY A 56 12.52 -30.56 55.38
N GLU A 57 11.92 -29.42 55.74
CA GLU A 57 10.72 -28.88 55.07
C GLU A 57 10.98 -28.49 53.60
N PRO A 58 10.10 -28.86 52.66
CA PRO A 58 10.23 -28.49 51.25
C PRO A 58 9.94 -27.01 51.01
N CYS A 59 10.44 -26.46 49.91
CA CYS A 59 10.20 -25.05 49.57
C CYS A 59 8.73 -24.83 49.16
N LEU A 60 7.99 -24.08 49.98
CA LEU A 60 6.61 -23.71 49.70
C LEU A 60 6.54 -22.31 49.07
N GLY A 61 6.22 -22.25 47.77
CA GLY A 61 6.01 -20.98 47.05
C GLY A 61 6.41 -21.02 45.57
N ALA A 62 6.06 -19.96 44.84
CA ALA A 62 6.36 -19.86 43.40
C ALA A 62 7.82 -19.45 43.12
N THR A 63 8.37 -19.91 42.00
CA THR A 63 9.69 -19.56 41.47
C THR A 63 9.63 -18.44 40.42
N THR A 64 8.43 -18.02 40.01
CA THR A 64 8.20 -16.93 39.05
C THR A 64 7.06 -16.04 39.52
N ALA A 65 7.21 -14.74 39.37
CA ALA A 65 6.18 -13.74 39.64
C ALA A 65 6.01 -12.82 38.42
N THR A 66 4.78 -12.40 38.14
CA THR A 66 4.44 -11.51 37.02
C THR A 66 3.53 -10.40 37.52
N GLU A 67 3.72 -9.19 37.02
CA GLU A 67 3.02 -7.96 37.44
C GLU A 67 2.67 -7.09 36.23
N THR A 68 1.57 -6.34 36.30
CA THR A 68 1.17 -5.31 35.32
C THR A 68 1.92 -3.99 35.53
N CYS A 69 2.50 -3.44 34.48
CA CYS A 69 3.10 -2.10 34.46
C CYS A 69 2.23 -1.14 33.65
N THR A 70 1.96 0.04 34.20
CA THR A 70 1.23 1.13 33.53
C THR A 70 2.22 2.21 33.11
N LEU A 71 2.44 2.35 31.81
CA LEU A 71 3.24 3.41 31.19
C LEU A 71 2.35 4.54 30.69
N LEU A 72 2.98 5.64 30.25
CA LEU A 72 2.27 6.79 29.68
C LEU A 72 1.33 6.34 28.55
N PRO A 73 0.11 6.90 28.45
CA PRO A 73 -0.87 6.54 27.43
C PRO A 73 -0.30 6.76 26.03
N CYS A 74 -0.53 5.80 25.14
CA CYS A 74 -0.03 5.86 23.77
C CYS A 74 -0.62 7.08 23.04
N LYS A 75 0.26 7.90 22.44
CA LYS A 75 -0.14 9.09 21.71
C LYS A 75 -0.90 8.69 20.44
N ALA A 76 -2.19 9.03 20.37
CA ALA A 76 -2.99 8.84 19.16
C ALA A 76 -2.38 9.65 18.02
N THR A 77 -1.72 8.98 17.08
CA THR A 77 -1.12 9.62 15.91
C THR A 77 -2.10 9.50 14.76
N GLY A 78 -2.62 10.64 14.30
CA GLY A 78 -3.48 10.70 13.11
C GLY A 78 -2.70 10.40 11.84
N CYS A 79 -3.42 10.02 10.78
CA CYS A 79 -2.81 9.73 9.49
C CYS A 79 -2.10 10.95 8.89
N GLN A 80 -0.87 10.77 8.40
CA GLN A 80 -0.12 11.82 7.70
C GLN A 80 0.03 11.49 6.22
N VAL A 81 -0.24 12.47 5.36
CA VAL A 81 -0.09 12.37 3.90
C VAL A 81 0.96 13.35 3.40
N SER A 82 1.58 13.04 2.26
CA SER A 82 2.51 13.95 1.59
C SER A 82 1.77 15.15 0.97
N ALA A 83 2.52 16.19 0.63
CA ALA A 83 2.06 17.17 -0.34
C ALA A 83 1.72 16.49 -1.68
N TRP A 84 0.85 17.14 -2.45
CA TRP A 84 0.56 16.74 -3.83
C TRP A 84 1.80 16.92 -4.70
N THR A 85 1.99 16.02 -5.66
CA THR A 85 2.91 16.27 -6.77
C THR A 85 2.41 17.40 -7.66
N ASP A 86 3.31 17.93 -8.49
CA ASP A 86 2.92 18.79 -9.60
C ASP A 86 1.97 18.05 -10.55
N TRP A 87 1.17 18.82 -11.28
CA TRP A 87 0.28 18.29 -12.29
C TRP A 87 1.07 17.70 -13.46
N GLY A 88 0.80 16.45 -13.80
CA GLY A 88 1.33 15.78 -14.99
C GLY A 88 0.22 15.34 -15.94
N GLY A 89 0.57 14.93 -17.15
CA GLY A 89 -0.35 14.28 -18.09
C GLY A 89 -0.85 15.14 -19.25
N CYS A 90 -0.75 16.48 -19.20
CA CYS A 90 -0.95 17.31 -20.39
C CYS A 90 0.41 17.51 -21.10
N GLN A 91 0.55 17.07 -22.36
CA GLN A 91 1.70 17.41 -23.21
C GLN A 91 1.36 18.53 -24.19
N GLU A 92 2.30 19.46 -24.39
CA GLU A 92 2.14 20.67 -25.23
C GLU A 92 1.91 20.37 -26.72
N SER A 93 2.27 19.17 -27.20
CA SER A 93 2.09 18.73 -28.59
C SER A 93 0.65 18.34 -28.95
N ASP A 94 -0.24 18.24 -27.98
CA ASP A 94 -1.63 17.82 -28.20
C ASP A 94 -2.54 18.96 -28.72
N ALA A 95 -1.98 20.16 -28.91
CA ALA A 95 -2.72 21.36 -29.32
C ALA A 95 -2.82 21.56 -30.85
N VAL A 96 -2.15 20.75 -31.66
CA VAL A 96 -2.24 20.85 -33.13
C VAL A 96 -2.54 19.48 -33.74
N GLY A 97 -3.83 19.18 -33.88
CA GLY A 97 -4.32 18.18 -34.83
C GLY A 97 -4.48 16.74 -34.33
N ALA A 98 -4.31 16.43 -33.04
CA ALA A 98 -4.55 15.08 -32.54
C ALA A 98 -5.94 14.97 -31.88
N GLU A 99 -6.84 14.23 -32.51
CA GLU A 99 -8.07 13.67 -31.90
C GLU A 99 -7.80 12.76 -30.67
N THR A 100 -6.53 12.62 -30.26
CA THR A 100 -6.04 11.60 -29.30
C THR A 100 -5.19 12.16 -28.16
N GLY A 101 -5.05 13.48 -28.02
CA GLY A 101 -4.28 14.09 -26.95
C GLY A 101 -4.85 13.81 -25.55
N HIS A 102 -4.01 13.69 -24.53
CA HIS A 102 -4.44 13.40 -23.16
C HIS A 102 -5.17 14.63 -22.59
N LEU A 103 -6.51 14.64 -22.67
CA LEU A 103 -7.38 15.77 -22.24
C LEU A 103 -7.50 15.93 -20.71
N GLN A 104 -6.71 15.18 -19.94
CA GLN A 104 -6.76 15.10 -18.48
C GLN A 104 -5.34 15.16 -17.91
N GLN A 105 -5.17 15.99 -16.89
CA GLN A 105 -4.01 15.99 -16.01
C GLN A 105 -4.33 15.24 -14.73
N PHE A 106 -3.31 14.70 -14.09
CA PHE A 106 -3.40 14.01 -12.82
C PHE A 106 -2.26 14.41 -11.89
N ARG A 107 -2.50 14.30 -10.60
CA ARG A 107 -1.48 14.41 -9.55
C ARG A 107 -1.78 13.42 -8.43
N HIS A 108 -0.75 13.07 -7.68
CA HIS A 108 -0.84 12.06 -6.64
C HIS A 108 -0.21 12.54 -5.34
N ARG A 109 -0.58 11.88 -4.24
CA ARG A 109 0.04 12.01 -2.92
C ARG A 109 0.06 10.65 -2.24
N ARG A 110 0.99 10.44 -1.32
CA ARG A 110 1.13 9.16 -0.61
C ARG A 110 0.82 9.29 0.87
N ILE A 111 0.41 8.19 1.48
CA ILE A 111 0.33 8.06 2.94
C ILE A 111 1.75 7.89 3.47
N ILE A 112 2.16 8.80 4.36
CA ILE A 112 3.47 8.75 5.02
C ILE A 112 3.36 7.88 6.27
N SER A 113 2.28 8.01 7.02
CA SER A 113 1.99 7.19 8.20
C SER A 113 0.50 6.88 8.31
N ALA A 114 0.18 5.61 8.53
CA ALA A 114 -1.18 5.16 8.78
C ALA A 114 -1.66 5.62 10.17
N PRO A 115 -2.96 5.87 10.36
CA PRO A 115 -3.48 6.29 11.64
C PRO A 115 -3.37 5.16 12.66
N GLY A 116 -2.85 5.48 13.84
CA GLY A 116 -2.80 4.54 14.97
C GLY A 116 -4.17 4.39 15.65
N PRO A 117 -4.26 3.52 16.69
CA PRO A 117 -5.47 3.35 17.47
C PRO A 117 -5.97 4.68 18.06
N GLY A 118 -7.20 5.08 17.72
CA GLY A 118 -7.79 6.36 18.15
C GLY A 118 -7.31 7.61 17.38
N GLY A 119 -6.49 7.47 16.34
CA GLY A 119 -6.04 8.58 15.49
C GLY A 119 -7.06 9.00 14.43
N SER A 120 -6.94 10.24 13.92
CA SER A 120 -7.82 10.77 12.87
C SER A 120 -7.62 10.04 11.52
N PRO A 121 -8.71 9.80 10.76
CA PRO A 121 -8.67 9.08 9.48
C PRO A 121 -7.80 9.82 8.44
N CYS A 122 -7.24 9.08 7.48
CA CYS A 122 -6.60 9.70 6.32
C CYS A 122 -7.64 10.50 5.52
N PRO A 123 -7.27 11.69 5.00
CA PRO A 123 -8.15 12.40 4.08
C PRO A 123 -8.39 11.55 2.82
N PRO A 124 -9.63 11.50 2.30
CA PRO A 124 -9.92 10.78 1.07
C PRO A 124 -9.19 11.43 -0.11
N GLY A 125 -8.89 10.63 -1.14
CA GLY A 125 -8.21 11.07 -2.36
C GLY A 125 -6.69 10.96 -2.29
N LEU A 126 -6.10 9.92 -2.90
CA LEU A 126 -4.65 9.79 -3.10
C LEU A 126 -4.20 10.18 -4.51
N GLN A 127 -5.14 10.17 -5.44
CA GLN A 127 -4.94 10.65 -6.79
C GLN A 127 -6.17 11.45 -7.21
N GLU A 128 -5.95 12.61 -7.82
CA GLU A 128 -7.01 13.41 -8.41
C GLU A 128 -6.67 13.81 -9.84
N THR A 129 -7.73 14.08 -10.61
CA THR A 129 -7.60 14.55 -11.98
C THR A 129 -8.18 15.94 -12.14
N ALA A 130 -7.81 16.60 -13.23
CA ALA A 130 -8.48 17.81 -13.71
C ALA A 130 -8.41 17.84 -15.24
N GLY A 131 -9.30 18.60 -15.87
CA GLY A 131 -9.17 18.88 -17.30
C GLY A 131 -7.89 19.67 -17.59
N CYS A 132 -7.27 19.43 -18.74
CA CYS A 132 -6.21 20.34 -19.23
C CYS A 132 -6.77 21.77 -19.45
N PRO A 133 -5.95 22.78 -19.70
CA PRO A 133 -6.39 24.05 -20.27
C PRO A 133 -6.98 23.81 -21.69
N ARG A 134 -8.03 24.53 -22.08
CA ARG A 134 -8.53 24.47 -23.47
C ARG A 134 -7.64 25.35 -24.36
N PRO A 135 -7.23 24.88 -25.56
CA PRO A 135 -6.70 25.80 -26.56
C PRO A 135 -7.76 26.86 -26.88
N GLN A 136 -7.33 28.11 -27.03
CA GLN A 136 -8.24 29.21 -27.33
C GLN A 136 -8.83 29.04 -28.73
N ALA A 137 -10.05 29.52 -28.94
CA ALA A 137 -10.65 29.58 -30.27
C ALA A 137 -9.75 30.43 -31.18
N GLN A 138 -9.34 29.87 -32.31
CA GLN A 138 -8.46 30.55 -33.25
C GLN A 138 -9.13 30.64 -34.62
N ASP A 139 -9.34 31.88 -35.05
CA ASP A 139 -9.86 32.19 -36.39
C ASP A 139 -8.86 31.84 -37.48
N CYS A 140 -9.34 31.72 -38.70
CA CYS A 140 -8.47 31.41 -39.83
C CYS A 140 -7.47 32.55 -40.11
N PHE A 141 -6.22 32.18 -40.41
CA PHE A 141 -5.20 33.15 -40.82
C PHE A 141 -5.05 33.14 -42.35
N ILE A 142 -5.31 34.29 -42.97
CA ILE A 142 -5.16 34.49 -44.43
C ILE A 142 -3.97 35.41 -44.66
N SER A 143 -3.12 35.06 -45.63
CA SER A 143 -1.98 35.89 -46.00
C SER A 143 -2.42 37.28 -46.49
N GLY A 144 -1.48 38.24 -46.46
CA GLY A 144 -1.59 39.46 -47.23
C GLY A 144 -1.78 39.17 -48.73
N TRP A 145 -2.33 40.15 -49.46
CA TRP A 145 -2.41 40.07 -50.92
C TRP A 145 -1.01 40.05 -51.54
N SER A 146 -0.84 39.24 -52.58
CA SER A 146 0.27 39.39 -53.50
C SER A 146 0.25 40.77 -54.15
N LEU A 147 1.39 41.18 -54.69
CA LEU A 147 1.41 42.29 -55.65
C LEU A 147 0.48 41.96 -56.82
N TRP A 148 -0.06 43.01 -57.43
CA TRP A 148 -0.78 42.86 -58.69
C TRP A 148 0.16 42.34 -59.77
N SER A 149 -0.34 41.44 -60.61
CA SER A 149 0.35 41.07 -61.84
C SER A 149 0.53 42.28 -62.74
N ALA A 150 1.44 42.16 -63.71
CA ALA A 150 1.43 43.04 -64.86
C ALA A 150 0.05 43.00 -65.53
N CYS A 151 -0.31 44.11 -66.18
CA CYS A 151 -1.50 44.16 -67.01
C CYS A 151 -1.31 43.20 -68.19
N ASP A 152 -2.32 42.39 -68.48
CA ASP A 152 -2.31 41.47 -69.63
C ASP A 152 -2.22 42.19 -70.98
N LYS A 153 -2.59 43.48 -71.02
CA LYS A 153 -2.57 44.36 -72.18
C LYS A 153 -1.90 45.69 -71.87
N ILE A 154 -1.31 46.28 -72.90
CA ILE A 154 -0.61 47.57 -72.82
C ILE A 154 -1.52 48.77 -73.13
N CYS A 155 -2.62 48.57 -73.86
CA CYS A 155 -3.64 49.57 -74.15
C CYS A 155 -5.01 48.87 -74.35
N GLY A 156 -6.08 49.66 -74.46
CA GLY A 156 -7.39 49.21 -74.91
C GLY A 156 -8.08 48.28 -73.91
N GLY A 157 -7.89 48.52 -72.62
CA GLY A 157 -8.51 47.75 -71.55
C GLY A 157 -7.86 46.38 -71.36
N GLY A 158 -7.17 46.21 -70.23
CA GLY A 158 -6.58 44.96 -69.76
C GLY A 158 -6.98 44.62 -68.34
N GLN A 159 -6.48 43.50 -67.86
CA GLN A 159 -6.74 42.92 -66.55
C GLN A 159 -5.44 42.60 -65.82
N LYS A 160 -5.48 42.85 -64.52
CA LYS A 160 -4.44 42.45 -63.58
C LYS A 160 -5.08 41.63 -62.47
N MET A 161 -4.31 40.70 -61.93
CA MET A 161 -4.77 39.75 -60.93
C MET A 161 -3.85 39.77 -59.70
N ARG A 162 -4.41 39.46 -58.54
CA ARG A 162 -3.65 39.21 -57.31
C ARG A 162 -4.29 38.05 -56.53
N ARG A 163 -3.46 37.37 -55.75
CA ARG A 163 -3.86 36.19 -54.95
C ARG A 163 -3.42 36.33 -53.50
N ARG A 164 -4.12 35.63 -52.62
CA ARG A 164 -3.72 35.37 -51.23
C ARG A 164 -4.15 33.97 -50.83
N GLU A 165 -3.52 33.44 -49.80
CA GLU A 165 -3.68 32.04 -49.40
C GLU A 165 -4.21 31.93 -47.98
N LEU A 166 -5.05 30.93 -47.74
CA LEU A 166 -5.36 30.46 -46.39
C LEU A 166 -4.10 29.77 -45.84
N LYS A 167 -3.48 30.37 -44.83
CA LYS A 167 -2.28 29.84 -44.18
C LYS A 167 -2.64 28.92 -43.02
N GLU A 168 -3.65 29.29 -42.23
CA GLU A 168 -4.12 28.47 -41.10
C GLU A 168 -5.66 28.36 -41.15
N PRO A 169 -6.23 27.14 -41.15
CA PRO A 169 -7.67 26.96 -41.02
C PRO A 169 -8.13 27.29 -39.60
N SER A 170 -9.41 27.62 -39.44
CA SER A 170 -9.96 27.88 -38.11
C SER A 170 -9.97 26.62 -37.24
N SER A 171 -9.75 26.77 -35.92
CA SER A 171 -9.69 25.66 -34.98
C SER A 171 -10.38 26.01 -33.65
N SER A 172 -10.78 24.97 -32.90
CA SER A 172 -11.32 25.09 -31.54
C SER A 172 -12.50 26.07 -31.39
N GLY A 173 -13.37 26.18 -32.41
CA GLY A 173 -14.53 27.08 -32.42
C GLY A 173 -14.26 28.49 -32.95
N GLY A 174 -13.08 28.74 -33.54
CA GLY A 174 -12.85 29.92 -34.35
C GLY A 174 -13.55 29.82 -35.71
N SER A 175 -13.81 30.96 -36.32
CA SER A 175 -14.54 31.04 -37.59
C SER A 175 -13.66 31.55 -38.72
N CYS A 176 -14.06 31.25 -39.96
CA CYS A 176 -13.47 31.86 -41.14
C CYS A 176 -14.57 32.60 -41.88
N GLY A 177 -14.50 33.93 -41.86
CA GLY A 177 -15.48 34.79 -42.53
C GLY A 177 -15.49 34.62 -44.04
N ASN A 178 -16.33 35.41 -44.72
CA ASN A 178 -16.32 35.44 -46.17
C ASN A 178 -15.08 36.19 -46.68
N HIS A 179 -14.21 35.50 -47.39
CA HIS A 179 -12.96 36.07 -47.90
C HIS A 179 -12.73 35.70 -49.36
N SER A 180 -12.36 36.68 -50.18
CA SER A 180 -11.88 36.44 -51.55
C SER A 180 -10.42 36.00 -51.54
N LEU A 181 -10.06 34.91 -52.21
CA LEU A 181 -8.66 34.43 -52.27
C LEU A 181 -7.95 34.90 -53.55
N GLU A 182 -8.72 35.25 -54.58
CA GLU A 182 -8.20 35.78 -55.84
C GLU A 182 -9.10 36.91 -56.32
N SER A 183 -8.51 37.98 -56.85
CA SER A 183 -9.20 39.19 -57.29
C SER A 183 -8.64 39.71 -58.60
N ILE A 184 -9.54 40.22 -59.44
CA ILE A 184 -9.22 40.81 -60.75
C ILE A 184 -9.70 42.26 -60.81
N GLN A 185 -8.91 43.11 -61.48
CA GLN A 185 -9.23 44.52 -61.71
C GLN A 185 -8.82 44.99 -63.12
N PRO A 186 -9.49 46.03 -63.64
CA PRO A 186 -9.09 46.71 -64.86
C PRO A 186 -7.70 47.37 -64.74
N CYS A 187 -7.02 47.46 -65.87
CA CYS A 187 -5.83 48.28 -66.08
C CYS A 187 -5.76 48.77 -67.55
N ASN A 188 -4.96 49.80 -67.81
CA ASN A 188 -4.66 50.29 -69.17
C ASN A 188 -5.90 50.56 -70.05
N THR A 189 -6.91 51.24 -69.50
CA THR A 189 -8.20 51.54 -70.16
C THR A 189 -8.12 52.65 -71.23
N GLY A 190 -6.93 53.13 -71.57
CA GLY A 190 -6.75 54.11 -72.66
C GLY A 190 -6.95 53.46 -74.04
N PRO A 191 -7.41 54.20 -75.07
CA PRO A 191 -7.74 53.63 -76.37
C PRO A 191 -6.51 53.05 -77.09
N CYS A 192 -6.68 51.88 -77.72
CA CYS A 192 -5.73 51.36 -78.73
C CYS A 192 -6.15 51.82 -80.13
N ALA A 193 -5.20 51.80 -81.08
CA ALA A 193 -5.55 51.86 -82.49
C ALA A 193 -6.23 50.54 -82.93
N THR A 194 -7.49 50.65 -83.35
CA THR A 194 -8.23 49.68 -84.18
C THR A 194 -8.46 48.27 -83.61
N SER A 195 -9.35 48.13 -82.63
CA SER A 195 -10.01 46.85 -82.36
C SER A 195 -11.46 47.05 -81.92
N GLU A 196 -12.35 46.15 -82.35
CA GLU A 196 -13.76 46.14 -81.92
C GLU A 196 -13.87 45.95 -80.38
N PRO A 197 -14.73 46.73 -79.71
CA PRO A 197 -14.93 46.62 -78.27
C PRO A 197 -15.67 45.34 -77.92
N SER A 198 -15.17 44.63 -76.91
CA SER A 198 -15.84 43.46 -76.37
C SER A 198 -15.74 43.44 -74.85
N ASP A 199 -16.87 43.20 -74.19
CA ASP A 199 -16.94 43.16 -72.74
C ASP A 199 -16.30 41.87 -72.20
N CYS A 200 -15.74 41.98 -71.00
CA CYS A 200 -15.27 40.81 -70.29
C CYS A 200 -16.46 39.95 -69.82
N ALA A 201 -16.30 38.63 -69.92
CA ALA A 201 -17.29 37.66 -69.44
C ALA A 201 -16.68 36.75 -68.37
N LEU A 202 -17.32 36.67 -67.21
CA LEU A 202 -17.00 35.67 -66.17
C LEU A 202 -17.88 34.44 -66.36
N SER A 203 -17.33 33.27 -66.04
CA SER A 203 -18.15 32.05 -65.91
C SER A 203 -19.12 32.18 -64.73
N SER A 204 -20.15 31.33 -64.72
CA SER A 204 -20.86 31.04 -63.48
C SER A 204 -19.88 30.51 -62.43
N TRP A 205 -20.22 30.72 -61.16
CA TRP A 205 -19.50 30.10 -60.06
C TRP A 205 -19.58 28.58 -60.17
N SER A 206 -18.49 27.90 -59.80
CA SER A 206 -18.54 26.48 -59.47
C SER A 206 -19.48 26.26 -58.29
N ASP A 207 -19.96 25.03 -58.15
CA ASP A 207 -20.48 24.58 -56.86
C ASP A 207 -19.41 24.75 -55.78
N TRP A 208 -19.87 24.89 -54.54
CA TRP A 208 -18.96 24.89 -53.40
C TRP A 208 -18.30 23.52 -53.26
N SER A 209 -17.02 23.51 -52.89
CA SER A 209 -16.35 22.28 -52.48
C SER A 209 -17.07 21.66 -51.27
N ASP A 210 -16.87 20.36 -51.08
CA ASP A 210 -17.20 19.71 -49.82
C ASP A 210 -16.48 20.40 -48.65
N CYS A 211 -17.12 20.35 -47.48
CA CYS A 211 -16.53 20.85 -46.25
C CYS A 211 -15.43 19.84 -45.84
N PRO A 212 -14.15 20.25 -45.77
CA PRO A 212 -13.06 19.33 -45.38
C PRO A 212 -13.14 18.95 -43.89
N ALA A 213 -13.86 19.74 -43.07
CA ALA A 213 -14.17 19.35 -41.70
C ALA A 213 -15.06 18.09 -41.69
N ARG A 214 -14.81 17.16 -40.76
CA ARG A 214 -15.64 15.95 -40.61
C ARG A 214 -16.91 16.19 -39.79
N CYS A 215 -16.88 17.18 -38.91
CA CYS A 215 -18.03 17.67 -38.16
C CYS A 215 -17.71 19.07 -37.58
N GLY A 216 -18.72 19.86 -37.21
CA GLY A 216 -18.51 21.22 -36.67
C GLY A 216 -18.24 22.29 -37.74
N GLU A 217 -17.50 23.33 -37.35
CA GLU A 217 -17.16 24.46 -38.24
C GLU A 217 -15.98 24.12 -39.16
N GLY A 218 -16.08 24.54 -40.42
CA GLY A 218 -15.02 24.43 -41.42
C GLY A 218 -15.14 25.53 -42.47
N SER A 219 -14.31 25.44 -43.52
CA SER A 219 -14.39 26.36 -44.65
C SER A 219 -14.48 25.60 -45.97
N LYS A 220 -15.33 26.08 -46.86
CA LYS A 220 -15.51 25.57 -48.23
C LYS A 220 -15.12 26.65 -49.22
N LYS A 221 -14.67 26.23 -50.40
CA LYS A 221 -14.19 27.12 -51.46
C LYS A 221 -14.97 26.92 -52.76
N ARG A 222 -15.14 28.00 -53.52
CA ARG A 222 -15.64 27.96 -54.90
C ARG A 222 -14.81 28.88 -55.80
N SER A 223 -14.83 28.61 -57.10
CA SER A 223 -14.09 29.42 -58.07
C SER A 223 -14.90 29.68 -59.33
N ARG A 224 -14.53 30.74 -60.06
CA ARG A 224 -15.02 31.06 -61.41
C ARG A 224 -13.85 31.50 -62.27
N LYS A 225 -14.00 31.42 -63.58
CA LYS A 225 -12.94 31.76 -64.55
C LYS A 225 -13.35 32.97 -65.38
N VAL A 226 -12.36 33.66 -65.93
CA VAL A 226 -12.58 34.63 -67.00
C VAL A 226 -12.73 33.85 -68.30
N LEU A 227 -13.90 33.96 -68.94
CA LEU A 227 -14.19 33.31 -70.23
C LEU A 227 -13.73 34.18 -71.40
N GLN A 228 -13.84 35.50 -71.24
CA GLN A 228 -13.45 36.47 -72.25
C GLN A 228 -12.83 37.68 -71.55
N LEU A 229 -11.64 38.11 -72.00
CA LEU A 229 -11.01 39.34 -71.57
C LEU A 229 -11.67 40.53 -72.28
N ALA A 230 -11.77 41.67 -71.61
CA ALA A 230 -12.25 42.89 -72.25
C ALA A 230 -11.29 43.35 -73.34
N SER A 231 -11.81 43.93 -74.44
CA SER A 231 -11.02 44.57 -75.50
C SER A 231 -11.53 45.97 -75.83
N ALA A 232 -10.61 46.83 -76.27
CA ALA A 232 -10.82 48.25 -76.55
C ALA A 232 -11.55 49.00 -75.42
N GLU A 233 -12.78 49.46 -75.70
CA GLU A 233 -13.63 50.21 -74.77
C GLU A 233 -14.62 49.30 -74.01
N GLY A 234 -14.51 47.98 -74.17
CA GLY A 234 -15.36 47.02 -73.47
C GLY A 234 -15.15 47.03 -71.96
N LYS A 235 -16.21 46.71 -71.21
CA LYS A 235 -16.20 46.69 -69.75
C LYS A 235 -15.33 45.56 -69.22
N ALA A 236 -14.31 45.91 -68.46
CA ALA A 236 -13.48 44.93 -67.76
C ALA A 236 -14.24 44.25 -66.62
N CYS A 237 -13.88 43.00 -66.33
CA CYS A 237 -14.39 42.31 -65.16
C CYS A 237 -13.77 42.87 -63.89
N GLU A 238 -14.58 43.00 -62.86
CA GLU A 238 -14.15 43.34 -61.52
C GLU A 238 -14.73 42.33 -60.52
N GLY A 239 -13.91 41.95 -59.54
CA GLY A 239 -14.35 41.17 -58.39
C GLY A 239 -13.53 39.90 -58.14
N PRO A 240 -14.06 38.99 -57.30
CA PRO A 240 -13.32 37.80 -56.92
C PRO A 240 -13.37 36.71 -57.98
N LEU A 241 -12.29 35.94 -58.14
CA LEU A 241 -12.26 34.70 -58.95
C LEU A 241 -12.34 33.45 -58.07
N GLN A 242 -12.02 33.57 -56.78
CA GLN A 242 -12.14 32.52 -55.80
C GLN A 242 -12.65 33.08 -54.47
N GLU A 243 -13.58 32.36 -53.86
CA GLU A 243 -14.20 32.73 -52.58
C GLU A 243 -14.10 31.58 -51.57
N LEU A 244 -13.95 31.97 -50.32
CA LEU A 244 -13.99 31.13 -49.15
C LEU A 244 -15.23 31.52 -48.32
N ALA A 245 -15.98 30.52 -47.86
CA ALA A 245 -17.12 30.70 -46.98
C ALA A 245 -17.12 29.64 -45.86
N PRO A 246 -17.73 29.94 -44.71
CA PRO A 246 -17.88 28.96 -43.64
C PRO A 246 -18.82 27.82 -44.05
N CYS A 247 -18.58 26.64 -43.49
CA CYS A 247 -19.49 25.51 -43.48
C CYS A 247 -19.70 25.00 -42.06
N LEU A 248 -20.94 24.66 -41.74
CA LEU A 248 -21.36 24.07 -40.46
C LEU A 248 -21.92 22.68 -40.75
N LEU A 249 -21.20 21.64 -40.35
CA LEU A 249 -21.72 20.28 -40.38
C LEU A 249 -22.46 19.98 -39.07
N GLN A 250 -23.71 19.54 -39.21
CA GLN A 250 -24.59 19.22 -38.09
C GLN A 250 -24.00 18.10 -37.22
N HIS A 251 -23.87 18.42 -35.93
CA HIS A 251 -23.63 17.53 -34.79
C HIS A 251 -22.45 16.57 -34.94
N CYS A 252 -21.28 17.05 -34.51
CA CYS A 252 -20.39 16.11 -33.83
C CYS A 252 -21.17 15.58 -32.60
N ASN A 253 -21.36 14.27 -32.47
CA ASN A 253 -21.84 13.72 -31.20
C ASN A 253 -20.80 14.07 -30.13
N MET A 254 -21.10 15.12 -29.36
CA MET A 254 -20.30 15.53 -28.23
C MET A 254 -20.52 14.48 -27.16
N VAL A 255 -19.43 13.85 -26.74
CA VAL A 255 -19.47 12.89 -25.66
C VAL A 255 -18.80 13.57 -24.49
N ASP A 256 -19.55 13.82 -23.44
CA ASP A 256 -19.02 14.35 -22.20
C ASP A 256 -18.30 13.26 -21.42
N CYS A 257 -17.31 13.65 -20.62
CA CYS A 257 -16.63 12.70 -19.77
C CYS A 257 -17.58 12.10 -18.73
N ARG A 258 -17.53 10.77 -18.57
CA ARG A 258 -18.21 10.05 -17.49
C ARG A 258 -17.22 9.22 -16.68
N TRP A 259 -17.28 9.36 -15.36
CA TRP A 259 -16.56 8.51 -14.42
C TRP A 259 -17.14 7.10 -14.40
N ALA A 260 -16.27 6.10 -14.26
CA ALA A 260 -16.70 4.75 -13.91
C ALA A 260 -17.13 4.69 -12.44
N ASP A 261 -17.89 3.66 -12.12
CA ASP A 261 -18.15 3.30 -10.74
C ASP A 261 -16.84 2.91 -10.03
N TRP A 262 -16.85 3.05 -8.71
CA TRP A 262 -15.73 2.61 -7.88
C TRP A 262 -15.56 1.11 -7.95
N ALA A 263 -14.31 0.65 -8.09
CA ALA A 263 -13.97 -0.72 -7.80
C ALA A 263 -14.21 -1.03 -6.31
N ASP A 264 -14.30 -2.32 -6.01
CA ASP A 264 -14.38 -2.79 -4.63
C ASP A 264 -13.15 -2.34 -3.82
N TRP A 265 -13.35 -2.23 -2.50
CA TRP A 265 -12.26 -1.95 -1.58
C TRP A 265 -11.27 -3.12 -1.57
N SER A 266 -9.98 -2.79 -1.56
CA SER A 266 -8.92 -3.74 -1.23
C SER A 266 -9.09 -4.28 0.18
N ASP A 267 -8.41 -5.40 0.46
CA ASP A 267 -8.17 -5.83 1.82
C ASP A 267 -7.44 -4.75 2.62
N CYS A 268 -7.60 -4.80 3.93
CA CYS A 268 -6.93 -3.89 4.83
C CYS A 268 -5.43 -4.19 4.87
N SER A 269 -4.58 -3.16 4.86
CA SER A 269 -3.13 -3.33 4.94
C SER A 269 -2.63 -4.00 6.23
N CYS A 270 -3.45 -3.98 7.29
CA CYS A 270 -3.15 -4.55 8.61
C CYS A 270 -4.39 -5.27 9.13
N GLU A 271 -4.24 -6.39 9.85
CA GLU A 271 -5.37 -7.12 10.45
C GLU A 271 -5.89 -6.46 11.75
N CYS A 272 -5.06 -5.64 12.40
CA CYS A 272 -5.38 -4.90 13.63
C CYS A 272 -4.35 -3.78 13.84
N GLY A 273 -4.56 -2.94 14.84
CA GLY A 273 -3.62 -1.87 15.24
C GLY A 273 -3.66 -0.63 14.34
N GLY A 274 -4.61 -0.58 13.41
CA GLY A 274 -4.72 0.46 12.39
C GLY A 274 -4.07 0.05 11.07
N GLY A 275 -4.86 0.07 10.01
CA GLY A 275 -4.43 -0.14 8.63
C GLY A 275 -5.21 0.75 7.66
N THR A 276 -4.92 0.62 6.37
CA THR A 276 -5.59 1.37 5.31
C THR A 276 -6.05 0.41 4.21
N LYS A 277 -7.28 0.59 3.73
CA LYS A 277 -7.80 -0.04 2.53
C LYS A 277 -7.97 1.01 1.44
N ARG A 278 -7.86 0.59 0.19
CA ARG A 278 -7.89 1.48 -0.97
C ARG A 278 -8.88 0.99 -2.01
N ARG A 279 -9.40 1.91 -2.81
CA ARG A 279 -10.16 1.59 -4.02
C ARG A 279 -9.84 2.61 -5.09
N SER A 280 -10.02 2.21 -6.34
CA SER A 280 -9.78 3.06 -7.50
C SER A 280 -10.98 3.06 -8.44
N ARG A 281 -11.04 4.06 -9.31
CA ARG A 281 -11.97 4.13 -10.43
C ARG A 281 -11.29 4.75 -11.63
N ALA A 282 -11.78 4.41 -12.81
CA ALA A 282 -11.30 4.96 -14.06
C ALA A 282 -12.30 5.94 -14.67
N VAL A 283 -11.91 6.59 -15.76
CA VAL A 283 -12.85 7.28 -16.65
C VAL A 283 -13.53 6.21 -17.51
N ALA A 284 -14.85 6.06 -17.38
CA ALA A 284 -15.62 5.11 -18.19
C ALA A 284 -15.75 5.60 -19.63
N GLU A 285 -15.89 6.91 -19.81
CA GLU A 285 -16.05 7.50 -21.13
C GLU A 285 -15.24 8.79 -21.21
N ALA A 286 -14.28 8.83 -22.14
CA ALA A 286 -13.44 9.98 -22.37
C ALA A 286 -14.17 11.04 -23.21
N PRO A 287 -13.92 12.34 -22.97
CA PRO A 287 -14.58 13.40 -23.70
C PRO A 287 -14.17 13.40 -25.18
N ARG A 288 -15.13 13.50 -26.09
CA ARG A 288 -14.91 13.56 -27.55
C ARG A 288 -15.61 14.75 -28.18
N ASN A 289 -15.05 15.23 -29.30
CA ASN A 289 -15.64 16.27 -30.15
C ASN A 289 -16.04 17.57 -29.43
N GLY A 290 -15.25 18.02 -28.45
CA GLY A 290 -15.54 19.23 -27.68
C GLY A 290 -16.44 19.02 -26.45
N GLY A 291 -16.81 17.78 -26.13
CA GLY A 291 -17.52 17.43 -24.90
C GLY A 291 -16.81 17.89 -23.63
N ALA A 292 -17.56 18.01 -22.54
CA ALA A 292 -17.09 18.47 -21.25
C ALA A 292 -16.03 17.52 -20.68
N ARG A 293 -14.89 18.07 -20.24
CA ARG A 293 -13.84 17.33 -19.56
C ARG A 293 -14.35 16.86 -18.19
N CYS A 294 -13.78 15.77 -17.67
CA CYS A 294 -14.15 15.25 -16.36
C CYS A 294 -13.96 16.34 -15.30
N LEU A 295 -14.95 16.52 -14.44
CA LEU A 295 -14.79 17.38 -13.26
C LEU A 295 -13.66 16.85 -12.39
N PRO A 296 -12.92 17.73 -11.69
CA PRO A 296 -11.86 17.30 -10.81
C PRO A 296 -12.39 16.42 -9.69
N GLN A 297 -12.01 15.14 -9.70
CA GLN A 297 -12.45 14.18 -8.69
C GLN A 297 -11.35 13.15 -8.41
N ALA A 298 -11.48 12.45 -7.29
CA ALA A 298 -10.53 11.42 -6.89
C ALA A 298 -10.61 10.20 -7.84
N MET A 299 -9.45 9.71 -8.26
CA MET A 299 -9.26 8.43 -8.96
C MET A 299 -8.93 7.29 -8.01
N GLU A 300 -8.32 7.61 -6.87
CA GLU A 300 -7.98 6.66 -5.82
C GLU A 300 -8.35 7.26 -4.47
N GLU A 301 -8.99 6.48 -3.62
CA GLU A 301 -9.30 6.86 -2.24
C GLU A 301 -8.79 5.82 -1.26
N ALA A 302 -8.42 6.30 -0.07
CA ALA A 302 -7.92 5.48 1.02
C ALA A 302 -8.73 5.75 2.28
N PHE A 303 -9.12 4.69 2.97
CA PHE A 303 -9.87 4.76 4.22
C PHE A 303 -9.19 3.92 5.30
N PRO A 304 -9.24 4.36 6.57
CA PRO A 304 -8.76 3.54 7.67
C PRO A 304 -9.62 2.29 7.82
N CYS A 305 -8.97 1.21 8.22
CA CYS A 305 -9.59 -0.05 8.54
C CYS A 305 -8.81 -0.70 9.69
N ASN A 306 -9.45 -1.68 10.33
CA ASN A 306 -8.85 -2.48 11.40
C ASN A 306 -8.19 -1.65 12.53
N THR A 307 -8.86 -0.57 12.96
CA THR A 307 -8.40 0.36 14.00
C THR A 307 -8.53 -0.16 15.42
N GLN A 308 -9.12 -1.35 15.61
CA GLN A 308 -9.08 -2.06 16.86
C GLN A 308 -7.62 -2.26 17.29
N LEU A 309 -7.38 -2.17 18.59
CA LEU A 309 -6.10 -2.63 19.14
C LEU A 309 -5.91 -4.11 18.78
N CYS A 310 -4.67 -4.46 18.43
CA CYS A 310 -4.32 -5.86 18.25
C CYS A 310 -4.52 -6.61 19.58
N GLY A 311 -5.49 -7.55 19.59
CA GLY A 311 -5.90 -8.29 20.77
C GLY A 311 -7.30 -7.88 21.27
N VAL A 312 -8.34 -8.46 20.66
CA VAL A 312 -9.72 -8.37 21.15
C VAL A 312 -9.83 -9.14 22.46
N GLY A 313 -10.10 -8.42 23.55
CA GLY A 313 -10.35 -8.99 24.88
C GLY A 313 -9.06 -9.39 25.61
N CYS A 314 -8.85 -8.82 26.79
CA CYS A 314 -7.86 -9.33 27.71
C CYS A 314 -8.35 -10.69 28.20
N VAL A 315 -7.79 -11.76 27.62
CA VAL A 315 -8.07 -13.13 28.03
C VAL A 315 -7.09 -13.43 29.14
N ASP A 316 -7.59 -13.48 30.38
CA ASP A 316 -6.78 -13.87 31.51
C ASP A 316 -6.39 -15.34 31.38
N GLY A 317 -5.14 -15.63 31.69
CA GLY A 317 -4.63 -16.98 31.76
C GLY A 317 -5.35 -17.75 32.85
N ARG A 318 -5.69 -19.01 32.57
CA ARG A 318 -6.33 -19.89 33.54
C ARG A 318 -5.56 -21.19 33.62
N TRP A 319 -5.29 -21.62 34.84
CA TRP A 319 -4.70 -22.94 35.08
C TRP A 319 -5.74 -24.03 34.86
N SER A 320 -5.31 -25.19 34.36
CA SER A 320 -6.12 -26.41 34.37
C SER A 320 -6.44 -26.83 35.80
N ALA A 321 -7.37 -27.78 35.95
CA ALA A 321 -7.48 -28.54 37.18
C ALA A 321 -6.11 -29.13 37.56
N TRP A 322 -5.87 -29.26 38.86
CA TRP A 322 -4.65 -29.87 39.38
C TRP A 322 -4.53 -31.32 38.92
N GLY A 323 -3.33 -31.74 38.50
CA GLY A 323 -3.01 -33.15 38.37
C GLY A 323 -3.11 -33.87 39.70
N ALA A 324 -3.18 -35.21 39.64
CA ALA A 324 -3.12 -36.04 40.83
C ALA A 324 -1.79 -35.81 41.57
N TRP A 325 -1.84 -35.93 42.90
CA TRP A 325 -0.62 -35.97 43.70
C TRP A 325 0.23 -37.17 43.31
N THR A 326 1.54 -36.96 43.17
CA THR A 326 2.50 -38.06 43.08
C THR A 326 2.51 -38.87 44.37
N SER A 327 2.97 -40.12 44.28
CA SER A 327 3.33 -40.89 45.47
C SER A 327 4.40 -40.13 46.26
N CYS A 328 4.41 -40.34 47.57
CA CYS A 328 5.45 -39.81 48.45
C CYS A 328 6.84 -40.18 47.91
N SER A 329 7.75 -39.21 47.88
CA SER A 329 9.12 -39.38 47.35
C SER A 329 9.95 -40.43 48.10
N ALA A 330 9.53 -40.80 49.31
CA ALA A 330 10.01 -41.93 50.07
C ALA A 330 8.84 -42.67 50.74
N THR A 331 9.04 -43.93 51.11
CA THR A 331 8.03 -44.77 51.78
C THR A 331 8.10 -44.73 53.30
N CYS A 332 9.05 -43.98 53.86
CA CYS A 332 9.30 -43.91 55.30
C CYS A 332 9.84 -42.54 55.72
N SER A 333 9.66 -42.17 57.00
CA SER A 333 10.00 -40.86 57.57
C SER A 333 9.31 -39.66 56.89
N SER A 334 9.72 -38.41 57.17
CA SER A 334 9.15 -37.23 56.49
C SER A 334 9.61 -37.16 55.03
N SER A 335 8.65 -37.27 54.12
CA SER A 335 8.88 -37.11 52.68
C SER A 335 7.89 -36.11 52.10
N PHE A 336 8.03 -35.76 50.82
CA PHE A 336 7.11 -34.85 50.14
C PHE A 336 6.40 -35.54 48.99
N ARG A 337 5.26 -34.97 48.62
CA ARG A 337 4.55 -35.26 47.36
C ARG A 337 4.40 -33.96 46.59
N SER A 338 4.30 -34.08 45.27
CA SER A 338 4.11 -32.95 44.38
C SER A 338 2.95 -33.18 43.43
N ARG A 339 2.31 -32.09 43.00
CA ARG A 339 1.37 -32.08 41.89
C ARG A 339 1.61 -30.85 41.03
N SER A 340 1.32 -30.98 39.75
CA SER A 340 1.46 -29.89 38.78
C SER A 340 0.15 -29.68 38.02
N ARG A 341 0.00 -28.50 37.44
CA ARG A 341 -1.08 -28.14 36.53
C ARG A 341 -0.50 -27.47 35.30
N ASN A 342 -1.21 -27.58 34.19
CA ASN A 342 -0.83 -26.96 32.93
C ASN A 342 -1.68 -25.71 32.69
N LEU A 343 -1.21 -24.84 31.82
CA LEU A 343 -1.95 -23.65 31.43
C LEU A 343 -3.09 -24.09 30.49
N ASP A 344 -4.34 -23.89 30.93
CA ASP A 344 -5.56 -24.27 30.21
C ASP A 344 -5.96 -23.17 29.21
N VAL A 345 -5.84 -21.91 29.64
CA VAL A 345 -6.06 -20.74 28.79
C VAL A 345 -4.77 -19.93 28.73
N GLN A 346 -4.24 -19.76 27.52
CA GLN A 346 -3.09 -18.89 27.28
C GLN A 346 -3.52 -17.43 27.43
N PRO A 347 -2.85 -16.62 28.28
CA PRO A 347 -3.20 -15.21 28.41
C PRO A 347 -2.89 -14.45 27.11
N SER A 348 -3.78 -13.54 26.72
CA SER A 348 -3.49 -12.60 25.62
C SER A 348 -2.46 -11.55 26.07
N SER A 349 -1.97 -10.71 25.15
CA SER A 349 -0.98 -9.66 25.44
C SER A 349 -1.40 -8.72 26.59
N CYS A 350 -2.71 -8.52 26.80
CA CYS A 350 -3.24 -7.68 27.88
C CYS A 350 -3.94 -8.44 29.04
N GLY A 351 -4.34 -9.72 28.90
CA GLY A 351 -4.99 -10.49 29.99
C GLY A 351 -4.07 -11.09 31.05
N SER A 352 -4.39 -10.89 32.32
CA SER A 352 -3.61 -11.29 33.50
C SER A 352 -3.06 -12.71 33.41
N PRO A 353 -1.82 -12.97 33.83
CA PRO A 353 -1.29 -14.34 33.88
C PRO A 353 -2.12 -15.19 34.85
N ALA A 354 -2.14 -16.51 34.62
CA ALA A 354 -2.84 -17.43 35.51
C ALA A 354 -2.33 -17.32 36.94
N SER A 355 -3.24 -17.02 37.88
CA SER A 355 -2.88 -16.71 39.26
C SER A 355 -2.53 -17.96 40.07
N GLY A 356 -1.50 -17.84 40.92
CA GLY A 356 -0.98 -18.93 41.75
C GLY A 356 0.07 -19.82 41.07
N PRO A 357 0.68 -20.77 41.82
CA PRO A 357 1.83 -21.54 41.35
C PRO A 357 1.45 -22.62 40.34
N ARG A 358 2.41 -22.99 39.47
CA ARG A 358 2.30 -24.13 38.54
C ARG A 358 2.45 -25.47 39.25
N ASP A 359 3.35 -25.53 40.22
CA ASP A 359 3.70 -26.72 40.98
C ASP A 359 3.40 -26.48 42.46
N GLN A 360 2.86 -27.51 43.12
CA GLN A 360 2.57 -27.49 44.55
C GLN A 360 3.20 -28.68 45.22
N TYR A 361 3.79 -28.44 46.40
CA TYR A 361 4.43 -29.43 47.25
C TYR A 361 3.68 -29.53 48.58
N ASP A 362 3.64 -30.72 49.14
CA ASP A 362 2.99 -31.02 50.41
C ASP A 362 3.76 -32.12 51.16
N VAL A 363 3.65 -32.16 52.48
CA VAL A 363 4.39 -33.07 53.35
C VAL A 363 3.58 -34.34 53.61
N CYS A 364 4.22 -35.50 53.42
CA CYS A 364 3.65 -36.79 53.80
C CYS A 364 3.82 -37.00 55.32
N SER A 365 2.74 -36.79 56.07
CA SER A 365 2.74 -36.72 57.55
C SER A 365 2.40 -38.04 58.27
N HIS A 366 2.16 -39.13 57.53
CA HIS A 366 1.74 -40.43 58.08
C HIS A 366 2.58 -41.63 57.62
N LEU A 367 3.85 -41.40 57.28
CA LEU A 367 4.76 -42.48 56.87
C LEU A 367 5.39 -43.18 58.08
N PRO A 368 5.55 -44.52 58.05
CA PRO A 368 6.24 -45.23 59.12
C PRO A 368 7.70 -44.77 59.23
N PRO A 369 8.31 -44.84 60.43
CA PRO A 369 9.75 -44.60 60.56
C PRO A 369 10.51 -45.58 59.66
N CYS A 370 11.56 -45.11 58.99
CA CYS A 370 12.41 -46.00 58.21
C CYS A 370 13.00 -47.07 59.14
N LEU A 371 12.93 -48.34 58.71
CA LEU A 371 13.60 -49.41 59.42
C LEU A 371 15.11 -49.11 59.40
N GLU A 372 15.73 -49.11 60.57
CA GLU A 372 17.18 -49.07 60.67
C GLU A 372 17.76 -50.34 60.04
N ASP A 373 18.92 -50.21 59.39
CA ASP A 373 19.61 -51.35 58.80
C ASP A 373 19.95 -52.38 59.89
N VAL A 374 19.48 -53.61 59.74
CA VAL A 374 19.82 -54.71 60.65
C VAL A 374 21.09 -55.39 60.14
N ASP A 375 22.19 -55.20 60.88
CA ASP A 375 23.48 -55.84 60.59
C ASP A 375 23.38 -57.38 60.67
N CYS A 376 24.01 -58.07 59.73
CA CYS A 376 24.16 -59.53 59.78
C CYS A 376 25.15 -59.91 60.90
N ALA A 377 24.78 -60.83 61.78
CA ALA A 377 25.71 -61.44 62.73
C ALA A 377 26.64 -62.42 62.00
N LEU A 378 27.89 -62.04 61.76
CA LEU A 378 28.92 -62.93 61.22
C LEU A 378 29.52 -63.79 62.34
N ALA A 379 29.82 -65.05 62.04
CA ALA A 379 30.55 -65.94 62.94
C ALA A 379 31.96 -65.38 63.24
N PRO A 380 32.55 -65.70 64.41
CA PRO A 380 33.91 -65.29 64.74
C PRO A 380 34.92 -65.82 63.70
N TRP A 381 35.91 -64.98 63.39
CA TRP A 381 36.97 -65.27 62.41
C TRP A 381 37.77 -66.52 62.81
N GLY A 382 38.08 -67.39 61.84
CA GLY A 382 38.98 -68.53 62.03
C GLY A 382 40.45 -68.10 62.14
N ASP A 383 41.29 -68.99 62.67
CA ASP A 383 42.71 -68.70 62.97
C ASP A 383 43.54 -68.35 61.72
N TRP A 384 44.46 -67.40 61.91
CA TRP A 384 45.33 -66.87 60.87
C TRP A 384 46.38 -67.91 60.43
N SER A 385 46.31 -68.36 59.17
CA SER A 385 47.38 -69.17 58.56
C SER A 385 48.46 -68.29 57.92
N GLN A 386 49.73 -68.58 58.20
CA GLN A 386 50.86 -67.88 57.57
C GLN A 386 51.04 -68.31 56.10
N THR A 387 51.07 -67.34 55.18
CA THR A 387 51.45 -67.57 53.77
C THR A 387 52.90 -67.15 53.52
N VAL A 388 53.73 -68.12 53.13
CA VAL A 388 55.09 -67.93 52.59
C VAL A 388 54.96 -67.54 51.09
N PRO A 389 55.81 -66.67 50.53
CA PRO A 389 55.55 -66.00 49.24
C PRO A 389 55.64 -66.94 48.04
N GLY A 390 54.70 -66.83 47.09
CA GLY A 390 54.86 -67.40 45.74
C GLY A 390 53.80 -68.41 45.29
N SER A 391 52.76 -68.70 46.07
CA SER A 391 51.61 -69.48 45.60
C SER A 391 50.36 -68.62 45.61
N ASN A 392 49.70 -68.52 44.47
CA ASN A 392 48.41 -67.85 44.31
C ASN A 392 47.34 -68.89 44.68
N PRO A 393 46.66 -68.81 45.84
CA PRO A 393 45.61 -69.76 46.16
C PRO A 393 44.41 -69.40 45.26
N GLY A 394 44.06 -70.32 44.36
CA GLY A 394 42.87 -70.21 43.52
C GLY A 394 41.60 -70.02 44.38
N PRO A 395 40.50 -69.52 43.77
CA PRO A 395 39.30 -69.18 44.53
C PRO A 395 38.76 -70.42 45.25
N PRO A 396 38.48 -70.36 46.56
CA PRO A 396 37.91 -71.50 47.25
C PRO A 396 36.50 -71.78 46.72
N LEU A 397 36.30 -73.05 46.37
CA LEU A 397 35.06 -73.67 45.94
C LEU A 397 33.97 -73.56 47.02
N PHE A 398 32.76 -73.19 46.59
CA PHE A 398 31.55 -73.29 47.40
C PHE A 398 30.97 -74.70 47.35
N ILE A 399 30.57 -75.23 48.49
CA ILE A 399 29.63 -76.35 48.63
C ILE A 399 28.80 -76.15 49.92
N PRO A 400 27.55 -76.61 49.95
CA PRO A 400 26.33 -75.93 49.53
C PRO A 400 25.67 -75.07 50.62
#